data_AF-F9EER9-F1
#
_entry.id   AF-F9EER9-F1
#
_cell.length_a   1.000
_cell.length_b   1.000
_cell.length_c   1.000
_cell.angle_alpha   90.00
_cell.angle_beta   90.00
_cell.angle_gamma   90.00
#
_symmetry.space_group_name_H-M   'P 1'
#
loop_
_entity.id
_entity.type
_entity.pdbx_description
1 polymer ?
#
loop_
_entity_poly.entity_id
_entity_poly.type
_entity_poly.pdbx_seq_one_letter_code
_entity_poly.pdbx_strand_id
1 'polypeptide(L)'
;MWTGIGCLVFGLVILVHWALAMFTDTGYGESARAMSADGGPKNNLSLIFPAVGFMCIFGSVPIVWENSDSDFVFACGVATAIAMLVLILGLIPITLPAWMYPEWHQARRARKRFSTTSRPWTERDRARRRSKHRIPGDDA
;
A
#
# COMPACT_ATOMS: atom_id res chain seq x y z
N MET A 1 19.17 2.80 -25.18
CA MET A 1 17.76 2.47 -25.51
C MET A 1 17.25 1.19 -24.85
N TRP A 2 17.71 -0.02 -25.22
CA TRP A 2 17.21 -1.29 -24.63
C TRP A 2 17.35 -1.38 -23.10
N THR A 3 18.47 -0.89 -22.55
CA THR A 3 18.71 -0.81 -21.10
C THR A 3 17.64 0.03 -20.40
N GLY A 4 17.28 1.18 -20.96
CA GLY A 4 16.23 2.04 -20.40
C GLY A 4 14.87 1.36 -20.43
N ILE A 5 14.50 0.70 -21.53
CA ILE A 5 13.25 -0.06 -21.63
C ILE A 5 13.21 -1.20 -20.60
N GLY A 6 14.33 -1.92 -20.44
CA GLY A 6 14.46 -2.97 -19.42
C GLY A 6 14.27 -2.45 -18.00
N CYS A 7 14.89 -1.32 -17.66
CA CYS A 7 14.69 -0.66 -16.37
C CYS A 7 13.23 -0.22 -16.15
N LEU A 8 12.57 0.28 -17.19
CA LEU A 8 11.16 0.72 -17.12
C LEU A 8 10.22 -0.45 -16.80
N VAL A 9 10.38 -1.58 -17.51
CA VAL A 9 9.60 -2.80 -17.27
C VAL A 9 9.87 -3.36 -15.88
N PHE A 10 11.14 -3.42 -15.48
CA PHE A 10 11.53 -3.90 -14.16
C PHE A 10 10.96 -3.02 -13.03
N GLY A 11 11.03 -1.70 -13.18
CA GLY A 11 10.43 -0.74 -12.25
C GLY A 11 8.92 -0.91 -12.12
N LEU A 12 8.22 -1.13 -13.23
CA LEU A 12 6.78 -1.38 -13.23
C LEU A 12 6.44 -2.69 -12.48
N VAL A 13 7.18 -3.78 -12.72
CA VAL A 13 6.98 -5.05 -12.02
C VAL A 13 7.17 -4.88 -10.51
N ILE A 14 8.19 -4.13 -10.09
CA ILE A 14 8.43 -3.82 -8.67
C ILE A 14 7.27 -3.00 -8.09
N LEU A 15 6.77 -1.99 -8.79
CA LEU A 15 5.63 -1.19 -8.30
C LEU A 15 4.34 -2.01 -8.24
N VAL A 16 4.10 -2.91 -9.19
CA VAL A 16 2.96 -3.83 -9.15
C VAL A 16 3.09 -4.78 -7.97
N HIS A 17 4.28 -5.34 -7.75
CA HIS A 17 4.56 -6.19 -6.60
C HIS A 17 4.32 -5.44 -5.28
N TRP A 18 4.81 -4.22 -5.18
CA TRP A 18 4.57 -3.35 -4.03
C TRP A 18 3.09 -3.01 -3.83
N ALA A 19 2.39 -2.61 -4.89
CA ALA A 19 0.98 -2.26 -4.84
C ALA A 19 0.11 -3.47 -4.45
N LEU A 20 0.45 -4.66 -4.93
CA LEU A 20 -0.17 -5.90 -4.48
C LEU A 20 0.13 -6.16 -3.01
N ALA A 21 1.37 -6.02 -2.56
CA ALA A 21 1.74 -6.22 -1.16
C ALA A 21 1.04 -5.22 -0.21
N MET A 22 0.90 -3.95 -0.60
CA MET A 22 0.34 -2.90 0.26
C MET A 22 -1.21 -2.83 0.20
N PHE A 23 -1.79 -2.91 -0.99
CA PHE A 23 -3.22 -2.64 -1.20
C PHE A 23 -4.06 -3.89 -1.42
N THR A 24 -3.48 -5.04 -1.78
CA THR A 24 -4.26 -6.22 -2.15
C THR A 24 -3.97 -7.39 -1.20
N ASP A 25 -5.01 -8.03 -0.66
CA ASP A 25 -4.87 -9.28 0.12
C ASP A 25 -5.02 -10.50 -0.78
N THR A 26 -4.16 -10.64 -1.79
CA THR A 26 -4.00 -11.88 -2.56
C THR A 26 -2.93 -12.75 -1.90
N GLY A 27 -2.99 -14.08 -2.08
CA GLY A 27 -1.96 -14.99 -1.55
C GLY A 27 -0.53 -14.63 -2.00
N TYR A 28 -0.40 -14.02 -3.18
CA TYR A 28 0.86 -13.48 -3.69
C TYR A 28 1.37 -12.26 -2.89
N GLY A 29 0.47 -11.39 -2.42
CA GLY A 29 0.80 -10.26 -1.53
C GLY A 29 1.21 -10.70 -0.12
N GLU A 30 0.74 -11.85 0.35
CA GLU A 30 1.13 -12.43 1.64
C GLU A 30 2.56 -13.00 1.59
N SER A 31 2.92 -13.69 0.49
CA SER A 31 4.31 -14.11 0.25
C SER A 31 5.28 -12.94 0.08
N ALA A 32 4.86 -11.84 -0.56
CA ALA A 32 5.66 -10.62 -0.71
C ALA A 32 5.97 -9.95 0.63
N ARG A 33 4.97 -9.93 1.54
CA ARG A 33 5.15 -9.45 2.92
C ARG A 33 6.05 -10.37 3.73
N ALA A 34 5.88 -11.69 3.62
CA ALA A 34 6.73 -12.67 4.31
C ALA A 34 8.20 -12.55 3.88
N MET A 35 8.46 -12.43 2.57
CA MET A 35 9.81 -12.24 2.03
C MET A 35 10.46 -10.94 2.50
N SER A 36 9.66 -9.88 2.71
CA SER A 36 10.17 -8.60 3.21
C SER A 36 10.29 -8.55 4.74
N ALA A 37 9.57 -9.41 5.45
CA ALA A 37 9.66 -9.58 6.91
C ALA A 37 10.90 -10.41 7.31
N ASP A 38 11.33 -11.34 6.46
CA ASP A 38 12.47 -12.23 6.73
C ASP A 38 13.84 -11.59 6.41
N GLY A 39 13.88 -10.50 5.63
CA GLY A 39 15.12 -10.06 4.97
C GLY A 39 15.56 -8.61 5.15
N GLY A 40 14.87 -7.76 5.91
CA GLY A 40 15.28 -6.35 6.02
C GLY A 40 14.58 -5.49 7.08
N PRO A 41 14.96 -4.20 7.18
CA PRO A 41 14.33 -3.29 8.13
C PRO A 41 12.82 -3.18 7.87
N LYS A 42 12.04 -2.93 8.92
CA LYS A 42 10.57 -2.82 8.90
C LYS A 42 10.01 -1.87 7.81
N ASN A 43 10.86 -0.97 7.31
CA ASN A 43 10.54 0.05 6.32
C ASN A 43 10.77 -0.43 4.86
N ASN A 44 11.32 -1.63 4.63
CA ASN A 44 11.64 -2.13 3.29
C ASN A 44 10.40 -2.18 2.40
N LEU A 45 9.34 -2.86 2.87
CA LEU A 45 8.11 -3.03 2.10
C LEU A 45 7.42 -1.69 1.82
N SER A 46 7.51 -0.73 2.72
CA SER A 46 6.74 0.51 2.64
C SER A 46 7.46 1.66 1.94
N LEU A 47 8.80 1.70 1.98
CA LEU A 47 9.60 2.78 1.38
C LEU A 47 10.61 2.31 0.32
N ILE A 48 11.29 1.19 0.53
CA ILE A 48 12.36 0.76 -0.38
C ILE A 48 11.80 0.24 -1.69
N PHE A 49 10.85 -0.70 -1.67
CA PHE A 49 10.25 -1.21 -2.91
C PHE A 49 9.60 -0.13 -3.80
N PRO A 50 8.79 0.82 -3.28
CA PRO A 50 8.24 1.87 -4.13
C PRO A 50 9.31 2.85 -4.59
N ALA A 51 10.30 3.19 -3.76
CA ALA A 51 11.41 4.06 -4.16
C ALA A 51 12.26 3.45 -5.29
N VAL A 52 12.59 2.16 -5.19
CA VAL A 52 13.30 1.43 -6.26
C VAL A 52 12.46 1.40 -7.54
N GLY A 53 11.15 1.12 -7.43
CA GLY A 53 10.25 1.14 -8.57
C GLY A 53 10.21 2.50 -9.27
N PHE A 54 10.10 3.60 -8.50
CA PHE A 54 10.13 4.95 -9.04
C PHE A 54 11.49 5.36 -9.61
N MET A 55 12.61 4.97 -8.98
CA MET A 55 13.94 5.21 -9.56
C MET A 55 14.11 4.50 -10.90
N CYS A 56 13.63 3.26 -11.03
CA CYS A 56 13.71 2.52 -12.28
C CYS A 56 12.81 3.13 -13.38
N ILE A 57 11.61 3.61 -13.04
CA ILE A 57 10.72 4.25 -14.02
C ILE A 57 11.29 5.62 -14.44
N PHE A 58 11.48 6.53 -13.49
CA PHE A 58 11.91 7.90 -13.82
C PHE A 58 13.37 7.97 -14.27
N GLY A 59 14.24 7.12 -13.73
CA GLY A 59 15.65 7.04 -14.12
C GLY A 59 15.86 6.41 -15.49
N SER A 60 14.89 5.65 -16.00
CA SER A 60 14.97 5.11 -17.36
C SER A 60 14.73 6.17 -18.46
N VAL A 61 13.93 7.20 -18.16
CA VAL A 61 13.58 8.26 -19.13
C VAL A 61 14.82 8.98 -19.68
N PRO A 62 15.77 9.48 -18.86
CA PRO A 62 16.99 10.10 -19.37
C PRO A 62 17.89 9.09 -20.12
N ILE A 63 17.84 7.80 -19.79
CA ILE A 63 18.62 6.74 -20.49
C ILE A 63 18.04 6.43 -21.87
N VAL A 64 16.71 6.56 -22.04
CA VAL A 64 16.05 6.38 -23.35
C VAL A 64 16.18 7.63 -24.21
N TRP A 65 16.20 8.80 -23.59
CA TRP A 65 16.15 10.11 -24.26
C TRP A 65 17.40 10.98 -23.97
N GLU A 66 18.57 10.35 -24.03
CA GLU A 66 19.88 10.92 -23.65
C GLU A 66 20.29 12.19 -24.42
N ASN A 67 19.67 12.46 -25.58
CA ASN A 67 19.95 13.63 -26.42
C ASN A 67 18.81 14.67 -26.43
N SER A 68 17.79 14.51 -25.59
CA SER A 68 16.68 15.44 -25.52
C SER A 68 16.87 16.42 -24.38
N ASP A 69 17.05 17.69 -24.71
CA ASP A 69 17.13 18.79 -23.75
C ASP A 69 15.73 19.34 -23.43
N SER A 70 14.83 18.46 -22.95
CA SER A 70 13.47 18.86 -22.60
C SER A 70 13.30 18.99 -21.09
N ASP A 71 12.52 19.97 -20.67
CA ASP A 71 12.11 20.17 -19.27
C ASP A 71 11.53 18.90 -18.65
N PHE A 72 10.92 18.03 -19.48
CA PHE A 72 10.39 16.74 -19.06
C PHE A 72 11.48 15.74 -18.64
N VAL A 73 12.58 15.64 -19.38
CA VAL A 73 13.71 14.77 -19.01
C VAL A 73 14.36 15.28 -17.73
N PHE A 74 14.50 16.60 -17.60
CA PHE A 74 15.00 17.23 -16.38
C PHE A 74 14.09 16.94 -15.18
N ALA A 75 12.78 17.10 -15.32
CA ALA A 75 11.80 16.76 -14.28
C ALA A 75 11.85 15.28 -13.87
N CYS A 76 12.04 14.36 -14.84
CA CYS A 76 12.24 12.94 -14.55
C CYS A 76 13.55 12.69 -13.78
N GLY A 77 14.63 13.39 -14.12
CA GLY A 77 15.88 13.36 -13.36
C GLY A 77 15.70 13.81 -11.91
N VAL A 78 14.99 14.91 -11.69
CA VAL A 78 14.63 15.40 -10.33
C VAL A 78 13.76 14.38 -9.59
N ALA A 79 12.75 13.80 -10.24
CA ALA A 79 11.91 12.77 -9.65
C ALA A 79 12.73 11.52 -9.24
N THR A 80 13.73 11.15 -10.04
CA THR A 80 14.67 10.06 -9.72
C THR A 80 15.52 10.39 -8.50
N ALA A 81 16.01 11.63 -8.38
CA ALA A 81 16.76 12.09 -7.22
C ALA A 81 15.91 12.11 -5.94
N ILE A 82 14.64 12.53 -6.04
CA ILE A 82 13.69 12.45 -4.92
C ILE A 82 13.46 10.98 -4.53
N ALA A 83 13.27 10.08 -5.50
CA ALA A 83 13.12 8.66 -5.23
C ALA A 83 14.37 8.06 -4.57
N MET A 84 15.58 8.51 -4.94
CA MET A 84 16.83 8.16 -4.28
C MET A 84 16.88 8.63 -2.82
N LEU A 85 16.43 9.86 -2.57
CA LEU A 85 16.33 10.38 -1.21
C LEU A 85 15.36 9.54 -0.37
N VAL A 86 14.20 9.19 -0.93
CA VAL A 86 13.23 8.31 -0.27
C VAL A 86 13.82 6.92 -0.01
N LEU A 87 14.61 6.38 -0.93
CA LEU A 87 15.33 5.11 -0.74
C LEU A 87 16.28 5.18 0.46
N ILE A 88 17.07 6.27 0.55
CA ILE A 88 17.99 6.51 1.67
C ILE A 88 17.21 6.67 2.98
N LEU A 89 16.11 7.43 2.98
CA LEU A 89 15.22 7.58 4.14
C LEU A 89 14.56 6.24 4.54
N GLY A 90 14.31 5.35 3.58
CA GLY A 90 13.79 4.00 3.80
C GLY A 90 14.80 3.07 4.48
N LEU A 91 16.11 3.30 4.29
CA LEU A 91 17.18 2.60 5.00
C LEU A 91 17.34 3.11 6.44
N ILE A 92 16.95 4.35 6.72
CA ILE A 92 16.90 4.88 8.09
C ILE A 92 15.68 4.28 8.80
N PRO A 93 15.84 3.69 10.00
CA PRO A 93 14.73 3.11 10.76
C PRO A 93 13.88 4.20 11.43
N ILE A 94 13.27 5.07 10.63
CA ILE A 94 12.29 6.07 11.09
C ILE A 94 10.97 5.34 11.36
N THR A 95 10.39 5.53 12.55
CA THR A 95 9.05 5.03 12.86
C THR A 95 8.02 5.75 12.01
N LEU A 96 7.62 5.10 10.92
CA LEU A 96 6.63 5.64 10.01
C LEU A 96 5.26 5.68 10.66
N PRO A 97 4.39 6.64 10.26
CA PRO A 97 3.06 6.72 10.80
C PRO A 97 2.25 5.46 10.44
N ALA A 98 1.42 5.00 11.39
CA ALA A 98 0.80 3.68 11.37
C ALA A 98 -0.02 3.36 10.10
N TRP A 99 -0.55 4.38 9.40
CA TRP A 99 -1.32 4.20 8.15
C TRP A 99 -0.48 3.69 6.98
N MET A 100 0.84 3.80 7.06
CA MET A 100 1.75 3.37 5.99
C MET A 100 2.13 1.88 6.09
N TYR A 101 1.75 1.23 7.18
CA TYR A 101 2.01 -0.18 7.40
C TYR A 101 0.85 -1.06 6.89
N PRO A 102 1.16 -2.20 6.23
CA PRO A 102 0.13 -3.12 5.73
C PRO A 102 -0.74 -3.71 6.85
N GLU A 103 -0.18 -3.91 8.05
CA GLU A 103 -0.96 -4.39 9.21
C GLU A 103 -2.11 -3.45 9.59
N TRP A 104 -1.97 -2.14 9.37
CA TRP A 104 -3.03 -1.17 9.67
C TRP A 104 -4.22 -1.32 8.73
N HIS A 105 -3.97 -1.57 7.45
CA HIS A 105 -5.01 -1.85 6.47
C HIS A 105 -5.72 -3.17 6.77
N GLN A 106 -4.98 -4.21 7.17
CA GLN A 106 -5.56 -5.49 7.59
C GLN A 106 -6.45 -5.32 8.83
N ALA A 107 -5.97 -4.63 9.87
CA ALA A 107 -6.76 -4.36 11.07
C ALA A 107 -8.03 -3.55 10.75
N ARG A 108 -7.95 -2.59 9.83
CA ARG A 108 -9.12 -1.81 9.39
C ARG A 108 -10.11 -2.65 8.58
N ARG A 109 -9.64 -3.56 7.74
CA ARG A 109 -10.49 -4.52 6.99
C ARG A 109 -11.15 -5.53 7.92
N ALA A 110 -10.41 -6.07 8.90
CA ALA A 110 -10.93 -6.94 9.92
C ALA A 110 -12.04 -6.26 10.73
N ARG A 111 -11.84 -5.00 11.17
CA ARG A 111 -12.87 -4.21 11.86
C ARG A 111 -14.14 -4.02 11.02
N LYS A 112 -14.01 -3.81 9.70
CA LYS A 112 -15.18 -3.73 8.79
C LYS A 112 -15.89 -5.08 8.61
N ARG A 113 -15.15 -6.19 8.55
CA ARG A 113 -15.74 -7.54 8.50
C ARG A 113 -16.47 -7.88 9.80
N PHE A 114 -15.85 -7.59 10.94
CA PHE A 114 -16.48 -7.74 12.24
C PHE A 114 -17.73 -6.89 12.38
N SER A 115 -17.72 -5.61 12.00
CA SER A 115 -18.92 -4.76 12.08
C SER A 115 -20.05 -5.26 11.18
N THR A 116 -19.73 -5.75 9.98
CA THR A 116 -20.74 -6.29 9.04
C THR A 116 -21.34 -7.59 9.56
N THR A 117 -20.52 -8.48 10.14
CA THR A 117 -20.96 -9.76 10.71
C THR A 117 -21.66 -9.61 12.07
N SER A 118 -21.38 -8.54 12.83
CA SER A 118 -22.03 -8.26 14.13
C SER A 118 -23.28 -7.38 14.03
N ARG A 119 -23.54 -6.73 12.88
CA ARG A 119 -24.80 -6.01 12.59
C ARG A 119 -26.07 -6.88 12.74
N PRO A 120 -26.14 -8.11 12.21
CA PRO A 120 -27.33 -8.97 12.36
C PRO A 120 -27.64 -9.33 13.81
N TRP A 121 -26.61 -9.60 14.62
CA TRP A 121 -26.78 -9.93 16.04
C TRP A 121 -27.23 -8.71 16.85
N THR A 122 -26.57 -7.56 16.69
CA THR A 122 -26.92 -6.34 17.42
C THR A 122 -28.29 -5.77 17.06
N GLU A 123 -28.78 -6.00 15.84
CA GLU A 123 -30.12 -5.60 15.39
C GLU A 123 -31.20 -6.56 15.93
N ARG A 124 -30.94 -7.88 15.92
CA ARG A 124 -31.82 -8.88 16.56
C ARG A 124 -31.91 -8.66 18.07
N ASP A 125 -30.79 -8.41 18.74
CA ASP A 125 -30.76 -8.17 20.19
C ASP A 125 -31.48 -6.87 20.57
N ARG A 126 -31.35 -5.81 19.74
CA ARG A 126 -32.13 -4.58 19.89
C ARG A 126 -33.62 -4.82 19.70
N ALA A 127 -34.02 -5.58 18.68
CA ALA A 127 -35.43 -5.93 18.44
C ALA A 127 -36.02 -6.72 19.61
N ARG A 128 -35.27 -7.69 20.16
CA ARG A 128 -35.66 -8.48 21.34
C ARG A 128 -35.83 -7.65 22.61
N ARG A 129 -34.96 -6.66 22.83
CA ARG A 129 -35.11 -5.73 23.97
C ARG A 129 -36.30 -4.80 23.78
N ARG A 130 -36.53 -4.32 22.55
CA ARG A 130 -37.66 -3.44 22.22
C ARG A 130 -39.00 -4.16 22.38
N SER A 131 -39.10 -5.43 22.02
CA SER A 131 -40.31 -6.22 22.25
C SER A 131 -40.57 -6.47 23.74
N LYS A 132 -39.53 -6.66 24.55
CA LYS A 132 -39.66 -6.88 26.00
C LYS A 132 -40.10 -5.63 26.77
N HIS A 133 -39.90 -4.44 26.21
CA HIS A 133 -40.35 -3.17 26.80
C HIS A 133 -41.70 -2.68 26.25
N ARG A 134 -42.33 -3.38 25.30
CA ARG A 134 -43.71 -3.09 24.91
C ARG A 134 -44.63 -3.67 25.97
N ILE A 135 -45.27 -2.80 26.77
CA ILE A 135 -46.29 -3.21 27.74
C ILE A 135 -47.52 -3.66 26.92
N PRO A 136 -48.11 -4.83 27.22
CA PRO A 136 -49.33 -5.28 26.54
C PRO A 136 -50.46 -4.30 26.89
N GLY A 137 -50.88 -3.43 25.96
CA GLY A 137 -51.99 -2.49 26.18
C GLY A 137 -52.03 -1.21 25.34
N ASP A 138 -50.98 -0.83 24.62
CA ASP A 138 -50.91 0.44 23.88
C ASP A 138 -51.60 0.46 22.49
N ASP A 139 -52.42 -0.54 22.18
CA ASP A 139 -53.09 -0.67 20.87
C ASP A 139 -54.59 -0.27 20.89
N ALA A 140 -55.04 0.45 21.91
CA ALA A 140 -56.44 0.89 22.09
C ALA A 140 -56.76 2.23 21.40
#